data_AF-A0A5S4FX15-F1
#
_entry.id   AF-A0A5S4FX15-F1
#
_cell.length_a   1.000
_cell.length_b   1.000
_cell.length_c   1.000
_cell.angle_alpha   90.00
_cell.angle_beta   90.00
_cell.angle_gamma   90.00
#
_symmetry.space_group_name_H-M   'P 1'
#
loop_
_entity.id
_entity.type
_entity.pdbx_description
1 polymer ?
#
loop_
_entity_poly.entity_id
_entity_poly.type
_entity_poly.pdbx_seq_one_letter_code
_entity_poly.pdbx_strand_id
1 'polypeptide(L)'
;GGPVSVGDLAREFPMTLPSFMKHVRTLEASGLIRTAKAGRVRTCTLNRERLVLLDEWLAEQRRIWEERTDRLEQFVTDVEEQ
;
A
#
# COMPACT_ATOMS: atom_id res chain seq x y z
N GLY A 1 7.36 0.89 11.99
CA GLY A 1 8.52 0.25 11.36
C GLY A 1 9.70 1.17 11.40
N GLY A 2 10.79 0.74 12.05
CA GLY A 2 12.10 1.39 11.93
C GLY A 2 12.88 0.85 10.72
N PRO A 3 14.13 1.27 10.52
CA PRO A 3 14.99 0.74 9.47
C PRO A 3 15.27 -0.75 9.67
N VAL A 4 15.10 -1.56 8.62
CA VAL A 4 15.38 -3.01 8.63
C VAL A 4 16.30 -3.36 7.47
N SER A 5 17.25 -4.28 7.68
CA SER A 5 18.11 -4.80 6.62
C SER A 5 17.29 -5.51 5.56
N VAL A 6 17.50 -5.15 4.29
CA VAL A 6 16.88 -5.79 3.13
C VAL A 6 17.26 -7.27 3.03
N GLY A 7 18.50 -7.62 3.41
CA GLY A 7 18.95 -9.01 3.41
C GLY A 7 18.27 -9.83 4.51
N ASP A 8 17.97 -9.22 5.65
CA ASP A 8 17.25 -9.90 6.74
C ASP A 8 15.79 -10.09 6.38
N LEU A 9 15.16 -9.04 5.85
CA LEU A 9 13.77 -9.09 5.40
C LEU A 9 13.58 -10.12 4.26
N ALA A 10 14.53 -10.22 3.33
CA ALA A 10 14.47 -11.19 2.23
C ALA A 10 14.43 -12.64 2.69
N ARG A 11 15.00 -12.98 3.87
CA ARG A 11 15.01 -14.35 4.41
C ARG A 11 13.63 -14.84 4.83
N GLU A 12 12.67 -13.94 5.03
CA GLU A 12 11.30 -14.26 5.45
C GLU A 12 10.39 -14.61 4.26
N PHE A 13 10.86 -14.45 3.02
CA PHE A 13 10.06 -14.68 1.82
C PHE A 13 10.63 -15.84 0.98
N PRO A 14 9.78 -16.71 0.41
CA PRO A 14 10.20 -17.82 -0.43
C PRO A 14 10.55 -17.35 -1.85
N MET A 15 11.50 -16.42 -1.97
CA MET A 15 11.98 -15.90 -3.26
C MET A 15 13.47 -15.59 -3.23
N THR A 16 14.07 -15.47 -4.42
CA THR A 16 15.50 -15.13 -4.53
C THR A 16 15.74 -13.66 -4.17
N LEU A 17 16.94 -13.36 -3.65
CA LEU A 17 17.34 -11.98 -3.32
C LEU A 17 17.21 -11.01 -4.52
N PRO A 18 17.59 -11.37 -5.77
CA PRO A 18 17.34 -10.51 -6.92
C PRO A 18 15.86 -10.20 -7.16
N SER A 19 14.97 -11.18 -7.01
CA SER A 19 13.51 -10.96 -7.11
C SER A 19 13.01 -10.06 -6.00
N PHE A 20 13.45 -10.29 -4.76
CA PHE A 20 13.12 -9.44 -3.62
C PHE A 20 13.58 -7.98 -3.84
N MET A 21 14.80 -7.80 -4.36
CA MET A 21 15.34 -6.48 -4.71
C MET A 21 14.52 -5.77 -5.81
N LYS A 22 13.88 -6.50 -6.73
CA LYS A 22 12.95 -5.89 -7.70
C LYS A 22 11.76 -5.25 -6.97
N HIS A 23 11.15 -5.97 -6.02
CA HIS A 23 10.05 -5.42 -5.21
C HIS A 23 10.49 -4.21 -4.39
N VAL A 24 11.65 -4.28 -3.73
CA VAL A 24 12.21 -3.14 -2.98
C VAL A 24 12.37 -1.92 -3.88
N ARG A 25 12.90 -2.08 -5.10
CA ARG A 25 13.04 -0.97 -6.05
C ARG A 25 11.70 -0.42 -6.50
N THR A 26 10.70 -1.27 -6.77
CA THR A 26 9.35 -0.80 -7.13
C THR A 26 8.71 -0.01 -6.00
N LEU A 27 8.83 -0.49 -4.75
CA LEU A 27 8.31 0.21 -3.58
C LEU A 27 9.01 1.55 -3.37
N GLU A 28 10.34 1.59 -3.53
CA GLU A 28 11.12 2.83 -3.42
C GLU A 28 10.78 3.82 -4.55
N ALA A 29 10.68 3.35 -5.79
CA ALA A 29 10.33 4.17 -6.96
C ALA A 29 8.93 4.76 -6.85
N SER A 30 7.99 4.00 -6.26
CA SER A 30 6.70 4.57 -5.93
C SER A 30 6.85 5.67 -4.86
N GLY A 31 7.73 5.46 -3.88
CA GLY A 31 7.93 6.30 -2.69
C GLY A 31 7.35 5.73 -1.39
N LEU A 32 6.85 4.48 -1.40
CA LEU A 32 6.26 3.81 -0.21
C LEU A 32 7.32 3.51 0.86
N ILE A 33 8.56 3.36 0.43
CA ILE A 33 9.71 3.16 1.30
C ILE A 33 10.84 4.10 0.90
N ARG A 34 11.78 4.28 1.83
CA ARG A 34 13.10 4.86 1.57
C ARG A 34 14.14 3.79 1.86
N THR A 35 15.18 3.71 1.03
CA THR A 35 16.32 2.83 1.33
C THR A 35 17.61 3.62 1.52
N ALA A 36 18.49 3.10 2.36
CA ALA A 36 19.82 3.66 2.59
C ALA A 36 20.85 2.53 2.53
N LYS A 37 22.04 2.81 1.97
CA LYS A 37 23.14 1.84 1.89
C LYS A 37 24.29 2.30 2.77
N ALA A 38 24.71 1.45 3.70
CA ALA A 38 25.91 1.62 4.51
C ALA A 38 26.82 0.40 4.33
N GLY A 39 27.94 0.59 3.61
CA GLY A 39 28.84 -0.50 3.24
C GLY A 39 28.12 -1.58 2.40
N ARG A 40 28.07 -2.81 2.90
CA ARG A 40 27.38 -3.95 2.26
C ARG A 40 25.89 -4.08 2.63
N VAL A 41 25.42 -3.33 3.63
CA VAL A 41 24.05 -3.44 4.12
C VAL A 41 23.18 -2.36 3.49
N ARG A 42 22.05 -2.76 2.93
CA ARG A 42 20.97 -1.85 2.55
C ARG A 42 19.85 -1.99 3.58
N THR A 43 19.44 -0.88 4.16
CA THR A 43 18.26 -0.82 5.03
C THR A 43 17.09 -0.20 4.27
N CYS A 44 15.87 -0.64 4.58
CA CYS A 44 14.63 -0.04 4.10
C CYS A 44 13.79 0.45 5.28
N THR A 45 13.10 1.57 5.11
CA THR A 45 12.18 2.17 6.09
C THR A 45 10.90 2.57 5.39
N LEU A 46 9.75 2.37 6.03
CA LEU A 46 8.46 2.83 5.51
C LEU A 46 8.39 4.35 5.47
N ASN A 47 7.82 4.90 4.39
CA ASN A 47 7.46 6.30 4.30
C ASN A 47 6.03 6.48 4.83
N ARG A 48 5.91 6.76 6.14
CA ARG A 48 4.59 6.85 6.81
C ARG A 48 3.70 7.93 6.21
N GLU A 49 4.26 9.09 5.88
CA GLU A 49 3.50 10.22 5.29
C GLU A 49 2.81 9.80 3.99
N ARG A 50 3.52 9.06 3.13
CA ARG A 50 2.97 8.61 1.84
C ARG A 50 2.00 7.44 1.97
N LEU A 51 2.06 6.69 3.07
CA LEU A 51 1.04 5.69 3.40
C LEU A 51 -0.25 6.36 3.90
N VAL A 52 -0.14 7.39 4.73
CA VAL A 52 -1.31 8.18 5.17
C VAL A 52 -2.04 8.80 3.98
N LEU A 53 -1.31 9.39 3.04
CA LEU A 53 -1.90 9.94 1.82
C LEU A 53 -2.66 8.88 1.00
N LEU A 54 -2.11 7.66 0.93
CA LEU A 54 -2.76 6.55 0.24
C LEU A 54 -4.04 6.12 0.96
N ASP A 55 -4.00 6.03 2.29
CA ASP A 55 -5.17 5.68 3.10
C ASP A 55 -6.28 6.72 2.97
N GLU A 56 -5.94 8.01 2.98
CA GLU A 56 -6.90 9.11 2.75
C GLU A 56 -7.54 9.01 1.35
N TRP A 57 -6.74 8.76 0.32
CA TRP A 57 -7.25 8.58 -1.04
C TRP A 57 -8.18 7.36 -1.15
N LEU A 58 -7.80 6.23 -0.54
CA LEU A 58 -8.62 5.01 -0.51
C LEU A 58 -9.93 5.22 0.25
N ALA A 59 -9.91 5.97 1.34
CA ALA A 59 -11.11 6.32 2.10
C ALA A 59 -12.08 7.15 1.25
N GLU A 60 -11.58 8.11 0.48
CA GLU A 60 -12.41 8.89 -0.43
C GLU A 60 -13.00 8.04 -1.56
N GLN A 61 -12.22 7.12 -2.14
CA GLN A 61 -12.75 6.19 -3.16
C GLN A 61 -13.86 5.30 -2.59
N ARG A 62 -13.69 4.83 -1.35
CA ARG A 62 -14.70 4.02 -0.66
C ARG A 62 -16.00 4.79 -0.47
N ARG A 63 -15.93 6.04 0.00
CA ARG A 63 -17.09 6.91 0.18
C ARG A 63 -17.88 7.08 -1.12
N ILE A 64 -17.19 7.28 -2.25
CA ILE A 64 -17.83 7.41 -3.57
C ILE A 64 -18.58 6.13 -3.97
N TRP A 65 -18.04 4.95 -3.67
CA TRP A 65 -18.71 3.68 -3.98
C TRP A 65 -19.88 3.40 -3.04
N GLU A 66 -19.75 3.71 -1.75
CA GLU A 66 -20.83 3.61 -0.77
C GLU A 66 -21.99 4.51 -1.16
N GLU A 67 -21.76 5.81 -1.43
CA GLU A 67 -22.82 6.73 -1.86
C GLU A 67 -23.55 6.28 -3.14
N ARG A 68 -22.84 5.63 -4.08
CA ARG A 68 -23.47 5.08 -5.29
C ARG A 68 -24.33 3.86 -4.99
N THR A 69 -23.88 3.05 -4.03
CA THR A 69 -24.59 1.84 -3.62
C THR A 69 -25.84 2.21 -2.83
N ASP A 70 -25.74 3.18 -1.92
CA ASP A 70 -26.87 3.72 -1.16
C ASP A 70 -27.97 4.27 -2.08
N ARG A 71 -27.59 4.99 -3.15
CA ARG A 71 -28.55 5.49 -4.15
C ARG A 71 -29.22 4.38 -4.94
N LEU A 72 -28.51 3.30 -5.23
CA LEU A 72 -29.08 2.14 -5.91
C LEU A 72 -30.06 1.41 -4.99
N GLU A 73 -29.71 1.23 -3.72
CA GLU A 73 -30.59 0.65 -2.71
C GLU A 73 -31.89 1.47 -2.58
N GLN A 74 -31.78 2.79 -2.41
CA GLN A 74 -32.94 3.69 -2.38
C GLN A 74 -33.83 3.53 -3.61
N PHE A 75 -33.24 3.55 -4.82
CA PHE A 75 -34.01 3.39 -6.04
C PHE A 75 -34.76 2.05 -6.13
N VAL A 76 -34.15 0.96 -5.70
CA VAL A 76 -34.80 -0.37 -5.72
C VAL A 76 -35.91 -0.44 -4.69
N THR A 77 -35.67 0.02 -3.46
CA THR A 77 -36.68 -0.01 -2.39
C THR A 77 -37.85 0.93 -2.68
N ASP A 78 -37.61 2.12 -3.22
CA ASP A 78 -38.67 3.08 -3.60
C ASP A 78 -39.57 2.57 -4.75
N VAL A 79 -39.07 1.64 -5.58
CA VAL A 79 -39.83 1.01 -6.68
C VAL A 79 -40.63 -0.21 -6.19
N GLU A 80 -40.22 -0.88 -5.11
CA GLU A 80 -40.95 -2.00 -4.52
C GLU A 80 -42.13 -1.56 -3.62
N GLU A 81 -42.12 -0.32 -3.14
CA GLU A 81 -43.21 0.25 -2.32
C GLU A 81 -44.34 0.91 -3.14
N GLN A 82 -44.25 0.92 -4.48
CA GLN A 82 -45.27 1.42 -5.42
C GLN A 82 -45.99 0.29 -6.14
#